data_AF-Q6E0W4-F1
#
_entry.id   AF-Q6E0W4-F1
#
_cell.length_a   1.000
_cell.length_b   1.000
_cell.length_c   1.000
_cell.angle_alpha   90.00
_cell.angle_beta   90.00
_cell.angle_gamma   90.00
#
_symmetry.space_group_name_H-M   'P 1'
#
loop_
_entity.id
_entity.type
_entity.pdbx_description
1 polymer ?
#
loop_
_entity_poly.entity_id
_entity_poly.type
_entity_poly.pdbx_seq_one_letter_code
_entity_poly.pdbx_strand_id
1 'polypeptide(L)'
;MSPIFLMSLFFGLAFGHAMSFCAPIEYLIHVEKRECAYCLAINTTICAGFCMTRDSNGKKLLLKSALSQDVCTYKDMVYRTVVLPGCPRHTIPYSYPVAMSCKCGKCNTDYSDCIHDTVRTDYCTKPQKPYNV
;
A
#
# COMPACT_ATOMS: atom_id res chain seq x y z
N MET A 1 -45.80 -2.07 -2.92
CA MET A 1 -44.65 -1.41 -2.23
C MET A 1 -44.70 0.06 -2.60
N SER A 2 -44.80 0.97 -1.62
CA SER A 2 -45.00 2.40 -1.87
C SER A 2 -43.82 2.98 -2.67
N PRO A 3 -44.05 3.84 -3.68
CA PRO A 3 -42.97 4.46 -4.46
C PRO A 3 -42.00 5.26 -3.57
N ILE A 4 -42.47 5.72 -2.42
CA ILE A 4 -41.67 6.40 -1.39
C ILE A 4 -40.61 5.46 -0.82
N PHE A 5 -40.96 4.18 -0.62
CA PHE A 5 -40.07 3.15 -0.07
C PHE A 5 -38.98 2.75 -1.08
N LEU A 6 -39.32 2.71 -2.37
CA LEU A 6 -38.36 2.49 -3.45
C LEU A 6 -37.40 3.67 -3.58
N MET A 7 -37.92 4.90 -3.56
CA MET A 7 -37.08 6.11 -3.66
C MET A 7 -36.12 6.25 -2.47
N SER A 8 -36.55 5.89 -1.25
CA SER A 8 -35.67 5.91 -0.07
C SER A 8 -34.61 4.80 -0.09
N LEU A 9 -34.92 3.62 -0.65
CA LEU A 9 -33.93 2.56 -0.88
C LEU A 9 -32.88 2.98 -1.92
N PHE A 10 -33.30 3.59 -3.03
CA PHE A 10 -32.40 4.11 -4.05
C PHE A 10 -31.55 5.29 -3.54
N PHE A 11 -32.11 6.17 -2.69
CA PHE A 11 -31.35 7.27 -2.09
C PHE A 11 -30.31 6.78 -1.08
N GLY A 12 -30.64 5.75 -0.29
CA GLY A 12 -29.68 5.08 0.60
C GLY A 12 -28.54 4.38 -0.14
N LEU A 13 -28.79 3.84 -1.32
CA LEU A 13 -27.77 3.25 -2.20
C LEU A 13 -26.95 4.32 -2.95
N ALA A 14 -27.54 5.47 -3.29
CA ALA A 14 -26.88 6.56 -4.00
C ALA A 14 -25.96 7.43 -3.11
N PHE A 15 -26.28 7.56 -1.81
CA PHE A 15 -25.49 8.35 -0.85
C PHE A 15 -24.31 7.60 -0.20
N GLY A 16 -24.01 6.38 -0.69
CA GLY A 16 -23.16 5.44 0.02
C GLY A 16 -21.65 5.54 -0.20
N HIS A 17 -21.09 6.22 -1.21
CA HIS A 17 -19.66 6.04 -1.53
C HIS A 17 -18.90 7.34 -1.85
N ALA A 18 -18.74 8.20 -0.84
CA ALA A 18 -17.42 8.81 -0.59
C ALA A 18 -16.74 8.02 0.55
N MET A 19 -16.82 6.68 0.50
CA MET A 19 -16.25 5.85 1.55
C MET A 19 -14.74 5.85 1.40
N SER A 20 -14.04 6.18 2.49
CA SER A 20 -12.64 5.87 2.68
C SER A 20 -12.42 4.38 2.38
N PHE A 21 -11.94 4.07 1.18
CA PHE A 21 -11.71 2.71 0.73
C PHE A 21 -10.21 2.46 0.79
N CYS A 22 -9.73 1.81 1.85
CA CYS A 22 -8.36 1.36 2.00
C CYS A 22 -8.35 -0.17 1.97
N ALA A 23 -7.74 -0.75 0.95
CA ALA A 23 -7.79 -2.19 0.69
C ALA A 23 -6.49 -2.70 0.05
N PRO A 24 -6.25 -4.02 0.10
CA PRO A 24 -5.21 -4.64 -0.69
C PRO A 24 -5.51 -4.49 -2.18
N ILE A 25 -4.52 -4.07 -2.97
CA ILE A 25 -4.59 -4.03 -4.44
C ILE A 25 -3.44 -4.82 -5.04
N GLU A 26 -3.64 -5.36 -6.24
CA GLU A 26 -2.55 -5.93 -7.02
C GLU A 26 -1.59 -4.83 -7.49
N TYR A 27 -0.30 -5.09 -7.37
CA TYR A 27 0.75 -4.16 -7.75
C TYR A 27 1.98 -4.90 -8.28
N LEU A 28 2.61 -4.32 -9.30
CA LEU A 28 3.83 -4.85 -9.90
C LEU A 28 5.04 -4.15 -9.28
N ILE A 29 5.82 -4.87 -8.48
CA ILE A 29 7.07 -4.36 -7.92
C ILE A 29 8.25 -4.73 -8.82
N HIS A 30 9.23 -3.83 -8.91
CA HIS A 30 10.50 -4.06 -9.58
C HIS A 30 11.59 -4.26 -8.53
N VAL A 31 12.19 -5.45 -8.53
CA VAL A 31 13.17 -5.86 -7.52
C VAL A 31 14.53 -6.02 -8.17
N GLU A 32 15.48 -5.21 -7.70
CA GLU A 32 16.86 -5.19 -8.20
C GLU A 32 17.85 -5.20 -7.03
N LYS A 33 18.92 -6.01 -7.14
CA LYS A 33 20.07 -5.99 -6.24
C LYS A 33 21.33 -5.62 -7.02
N ARG A 34 22.22 -4.84 -6.41
CA ARG A 34 23.43 -4.30 -7.07
C ARG A 34 24.36 -5.41 -7.56
N GLU A 35 24.49 -6.47 -6.80
CA GLU A 35 25.37 -7.62 -7.07
C GLU A 35 24.83 -8.59 -8.14
N CYS A 36 23.54 -8.52 -8.49
CA CYS A 36 22.91 -9.45 -9.43
C CYS A 36 22.86 -8.88 -10.85
N ALA A 37 22.97 -9.73 -11.88
CA ALA A 37 22.97 -9.26 -13.27
C ALA A 37 21.58 -8.87 -13.83
N TYR A 38 20.50 -9.30 -13.18
CA TYR A 38 19.13 -9.13 -13.68
C TYR A 38 18.20 -8.53 -12.63
N CYS A 39 17.10 -7.94 -13.10
CA CYS A 39 15.98 -7.45 -12.30
C CYS A 39 14.76 -8.35 -12.50
N LEU A 40 13.87 -8.42 -11.50
CA LEU A 40 12.60 -9.14 -11.57
C LEU A 40 11.42 -8.17 -11.41
N ALA A 41 10.37 -8.38 -12.21
CA ALA A 41 9.07 -7.75 -12.03
C ALA A 41 8.13 -8.78 -11.40
N ILE A 42 7.57 -8.47 -10.23
CA ILE A 42 6.83 -9.43 -9.39
C ILE A 42 5.45 -8.88 -9.07
N ASN A 43 4.41 -9.65 -9.36
CA ASN A 43 3.06 -9.35 -8.89
C ASN A 43 2.98 -9.62 -7.38
N THR A 44 2.56 -8.61 -6.63
CA THR A 44 2.30 -8.68 -5.19
C THR A 44 1.03 -7.90 -4.86
N THR A 45 0.64 -7.92 -3.59
CA THR A 45 -0.43 -7.06 -3.08
C THR A 45 0.15 -5.98 -2.17
N ILE A 46 -0.31 -4.74 -2.32
CA ILE A 46 0.04 -3.61 -1.44
C ILE A 46 -1.22 -2.95 -0.91
N CYS A 47 -1.09 -2.10 0.11
CA CYS A 47 -2.21 -1.30 0.60
C CYS A 47 -2.33 0.02 -0.16
N ALA A 48 -3.50 0.28 -0.73
CA ALA A 48 -3.80 1.54 -1.39
C ALA A 48 -5.24 1.98 -1.17
N GLY A 49 -5.45 3.28 -1.36
CA GLY A 49 -6.77 3.90 -1.31
C GLY A 49 -6.82 5.08 -0.35
N PHE A 50 -8.02 5.42 0.13
CA PHE A 50 -8.28 6.68 0.80
C PHE A 50 -8.67 6.48 2.27
N CYS A 51 -8.15 7.36 3.13
CA CYS A 51 -8.48 7.42 4.55
C CYS A 51 -9.01 8.82 4.90
N MET A 52 -9.99 8.86 5.79
CA MET A 52 -10.56 10.12 6.25
C MET A 52 -9.60 10.81 7.22
N THR A 53 -9.21 12.03 6.92
CA THR A 53 -8.41 12.89 7.82
C THR A 53 -9.22 14.11 8.23
N ARG A 54 -8.89 14.67 9.40
CA ARG A 54 -9.50 15.89 9.91
C ARG A 54 -8.40 16.82 10.38
N ASP A 55 -8.53 18.09 10.04
CA ASP A 55 -7.68 19.16 10.56
C ASP A 55 -8.49 20.00 11.55
N SER A 56 -7.87 20.40 12.66
CA SER A 56 -8.54 21.17 13.71
C SER A 56 -8.34 22.66 13.50
N ASN A 57 -9.43 23.42 13.53
CA ASN A 57 -9.38 24.89 13.41
C ASN A 57 -8.82 25.59 14.67
N GLY A 58 -8.60 24.85 15.78
CA GLY A 58 -8.14 25.39 17.06
C GLY A 58 -6.61 25.43 17.18
N LYS A 59 -6.02 26.63 17.20
CA LYS A 59 -4.56 26.82 17.04
C LYS A 59 -3.64 26.56 18.24
N LYS A 60 -4.10 26.16 19.44
CA LYS A 60 -3.24 26.37 20.64
C LYS A 60 -3.15 25.34 21.77
N LEU A 61 -3.85 24.21 21.75
CA LEU A 61 -3.72 23.25 22.88
C LEU A 61 -4.05 21.79 22.55
N LEU A 62 -3.70 21.32 21.36
CA LEU A 62 -3.88 19.91 21.03
C LEU A 62 -2.55 19.15 21.19
N LEU A 63 -2.59 18.10 22.00
CA LEU A 63 -1.49 17.14 22.13
C LEU A 63 -1.12 16.63 20.73
N LYS A 64 0.17 16.48 20.39
CA LYS A 64 0.59 16.03 19.05
C LYS A 64 -0.11 14.74 18.60
N SER A 65 -0.50 13.87 19.53
CA SER A 65 -1.29 12.67 19.27
C SER A 65 -2.71 12.93 18.75
N ALA A 66 -3.32 14.07 19.12
CA ALA A 66 -4.63 14.52 18.66
C ALA A 66 -4.62 15.15 17.25
N LEU A 67 -3.43 15.46 16.73
CA LEU A 67 -3.19 15.93 15.35
C LEU A 67 -2.70 14.80 14.43
N SER A 68 -2.67 13.56 14.91
CA SER A 68 -2.20 12.42 14.12
C SER A 68 -3.16 12.15 12.97
N GLN A 69 -2.64 12.17 11.75
CA GLN A 69 -3.38 11.82 10.55
C GLN A 69 -3.24 10.31 10.28
N ASP A 70 -4.34 9.71 9.85
CA ASP A 70 -4.35 8.31 9.43
C ASP A 70 -4.12 8.20 7.93
N VAL A 71 -3.30 7.22 7.54
CA VAL A 71 -3.00 6.88 6.15
C VAL A 71 -3.43 5.44 5.86
N CYS A 72 -3.59 5.08 4.59
CA CYS A 72 -3.82 3.70 4.22
C CYS A 72 -2.51 2.91 4.35
N THR A 73 -2.48 1.94 5.27
CA THR A 73 -1.25 1.19 5.60
C THR A 73 -1.56 -0.28 5.87
N TYR A 74 -0.50 -1.09 5.99
CA TYR A 74 -0.59 -2.50 6.31
C TYR A 74 -1.22 -2.70 7.70
N LYS A 75 -2.25 -3.55 7.76
CA LYS A 75 -2.73 -4.10 9.02
C LYS A 75 -2.01 -5.41 9.29
N ASP A 76 -2.11 -6.34 8.34
CA ASP A 76 -1.42 -7.62 8.34
C ASP A 76 -0.63 -7.77 7.03
N MET A 77 0.64 -8.15 7.13
CA MET A 77 1.51 -8.42 5.97
C MET A 77 2.40 -9.62 6.24
N VAL A 78 2.77 -10.32 5.17
CA VAL A 78 3.76 -11.41 5.22
C VAL A 78 4.92 -11.07 4.30
N TYR A 79 6.13 -11.49 4.70
CA TYR A 79 7.29 -11.36 3.83
C TYR A 79 7.44 -12.62 2.98
N ARG A 80 7.62 -12.41 1.68
CA ARG A 80 8.04 -13.46 0.74
C ARG A 80 9.46 -13.19 0.28
N THR A 81 10.16 -14.25 -0.10
CA THR A 81 11.54 -14.17 -0.57
C THR A 81 11.68 -14.62 -2.01
N VAL A 82 12.55 -13.96 -2.76
CA VAL A 82 12.91 -14.31 -4.14
C VAL A 82 14.43 -14.31 -4.32
N VAL A 83 14.93 -15.23 -5.14
CA VAL A 83 16.33 -15.25 -5.55
C VAL A 83 16.44 -14.57 -6.92
N LEU A 84 17.21 -13.48 -6.99
CA LEU A 84 17.42 -12.79 -8.27
C LEU A 84 18.37 -13.61 -9.16
N PRO A 85 18.20 -13.59 -10.49
CA PRO A 85 19.09 -14.30 -11.39
C PRO A 85 20.45 -13.58 -11.53
N GLY A 86 21.50 -14.37 -11.76
CA GLY A 86 22.84 -13.84 -12.05
C GLY A 86 23.53 -13.18 -10.86
N CYS A 87 23.20 -13.60 -9.63
CA CYS A 87 23.90 -13.16 -8.43
C CYS A 87 25.15 -14.03 -8.14
N PRO A 88 26.13 -13.52 -7.38
CA PRO A 88 27.26 -14.29 -6.87
C PRO A 88 26.85 -15.51 -6.02
N ARG A 89 27.80 -16.44 -5.83
CA ARG A 89 27.58 -17.56 -4.90
C ARG A 89 27.36 -17.02 -3.49
N HIS A 90 26.34 -17.53 -2.80
CA HIS A 90 25.90 -17.13 -1.45
C HIS A 90 25.16 -15.79 -1.33
N THR A 91 24.57 -15.29 -2.42
CA THR A 91 23.68 -14.12 -2.32
C THR A 91 22.42 -14.46 -1.53
N ILE A 92 22.14 -13.64 -0.51
CA ILE A 92 20.95 -13.74 0.32
C ILE A 92 19.70 -13.45 -0.54
N PRO A 93 18.59 -14.20 -0.42
CA PRO A 93 17.34 -13.86 -1.09
C PRO A 93 16.87 -12.43 -0.80
N TYR A 94 16.14 -11.84 -1.73
CA TYR A 94 15.46 -10.56 -1.50
C TYR A 94 14.12 -10.81 -0.82
N SER A 95 13.80 -10.07 0.25
CA SER A 95 12.51 -10.18 0.94
C SER A 95 11.62 -8.98 0.61
N TYR A 96 10.36 -9.22 0.26
CA TYR A 96 9.38 -8.19 -0.06
C TYR A 96 8.05 -8.43 0.67
N PRO A 97 7.32 -7.36 1.05
CA PRO A 97 6.05 -7.49 1.73
C PRO A 97 4.91 -7.86 0.77
N VAL A 98 3.94 -8.60 1.29
CA VAL A 98 2.66 -8.94 0.65
C VAL A 98 1.54 -8.54 1.60
N ALA A 99 0.67 -7.62 1.17
CA ALA A 99 -0.48 -7.18 1.95
C ALA A 99 -1.50 -8.30 2.10
N MET A 100 -1.79 -8.71 3.33
CA MET A 100 -2.89 -9.62 3.64
C MET A 100 -4.16 -8.85 4.01
N SER A 101 -4.00 -7.71 4.69
CA SER A 101 -5.09 -6.80 5.03
C SER A 101 -4.58 -5.37 5.21
N CYS A 102 -5.46 -4.38 5.01
CA CYS A 102 -5.13 -2.96 5.10
C CYS A 102 -6.01 -2.26 6.13
N LYS A 103 -5.53 -1.13 6.65
CA LYS A 103 -6.27 -0.27 7.57
C LYS A 103 -5.96 1.19 7.33
N CYS A 104 -6.87 2.05 7.75
CA CYS A 104 -6.54 3.45 8.03
C CYS A 104 -5.94 3.53 9.43
N GLY A 105 -4.73 4.08 9.54
CA GLY A 105 -4.05 4.25 10.82
C GLY A 105 -2.76 5.02 10.66
N LYS A 106 -2.04 5.20 11.77
CA LYS A 106 -0.71 5.81 11.75
C LYS A 106 0.26 4.99 10.91
N CYS A 107 1.06 5.67 10.11
CA CYS A 107 2.19 5.06 9.43
C CYS A 107 3.20 4.51 10.45
N ASN A 108 3.61 3.25 10.28
CA ASN A 108 4.60 2.63 11.15
C ASN A 108 6.01 2.85 10.59
N THR A 109 6.81 3.65 11.29
CA THR A 109 8.17 4.00 10.90
C THR A 109 9.20 2.88 11.09
N ASP A 110 8.85 1.78 11.75
CA ASP A 110 9.76 0.65 11.95
C ASP A 110 10.04 -0.11 10.64
N TYR A 111 9.09 -0.07 9.70
CA TYR A 111 9.17 -0.82 8.43
C TYR A 111 8.63 -0.07 7.21
N SER A 112 8.12 1.17 7.36
CA SER A 112 7.60 1.97 6.25
C SER A 112 8.17 3.38 6.28
N ASP A 113 8.55 3.87 5.11
CA ASP A 113 8.96 5.27 4.93
C ASP A 113 7.70 6.15 4.84
N CYS A 114 7.47 6.97 5.85
CA CYS A 114 6.29 7.84 5.95
C CYS A 114 6.52 9.17 5.22
N ILE A 115 6.43 9.16 3.88
CA ILE A 115 6.69 10.30 3.00
C ILE A 115 5.43 10.72 2.21
N HIS A 116 5.39 11.98 1.75
CA HIS A 116 4.27 12.52 0.98
C HIS A 116 4.26 11.99 -0.47
N ASP A 117 5.41 12.10 -1.15
CA ASP A 117 5.57 11.64 -2.53
C ASP A 117 6.65 10.56 -2.60
N THR A 118 6.31 9.43 -3.20
CA THR A 118 7.27 8.36 -3.46
C THR A 118 8.12 8.71 -4.67
N VAL A 119 9.43 8.47 -4.58
CA VAL A 119 10.24 8.25 -5.79
C VAL A 119 9.74 6.96 -6.41
N ARG A 120 9.00 7.05 -7.53
CA ARG A 120 8.58 5.86 -8.28
C ARG A 120 9.83 5.11 -8.74
N THR A 121 10.09 3.96 -8.13
CA THR A 121 11.02 2.95 -8.65
C THR A 121 10.21 1.93 -9.45
N ASP A 122 9.45 2.42 -10.42
CA ASP A 122 8.63 1.61 -11.33
C ASP A 122 9.43 1.06 -12.52
N TYR A 123 10.76 1.17 -12.47
CA TYR A 123 11.63 0.69 -13.52
C TYR A 123 12.85 -0.05 -12.97
N CYS A 124 13.32 -1.03 -13.75
CA CYS A 124 14.61 -1.68 -13.52
C CYS A 124 15.70 -0.94 -14.29
N THR A 125 16.90 -0.82 -13.71
CA THR A 125 18.08 -0.34 -14.45
C THR A 125 18.81 -1.48 -15.16
N LYS A 126 18.55 -2.72 -14.72
CA LYS A 126 19.11 -3.95 -15.30
C LYS A 126 18.12 -4.66 -16.22
N PRO A 127 18.58 -5.53 -17.12
CA PRO A 127 17.70 -6.33 -17.97
C PRO A 127 16.69 -7.13 -17.13
N GLN A 128 15.42 -7.04 -17.52
CA GLN A 128 14.32 -7.73 -16.85
C GLN A 128 14.26 -9.19 -17.28
N LYS A 129 14.01 -10.09 -16.33
CA LYS A 129 13.61 -11.48 -16.60
C LYS A 129 12.22 -11.75 -16.00
N PRO A 130 11.38 -12.56 -16.67
CA PRO A 130 10.12 -12.98 -16.09
C PRO A 130 10.41 -13.79 -14.82
N TYR A 131 9.64 -13.53 -13.77
CA TYR A 131 9.65 -14.38 -12.59
C TYR A 131 8.84 -15.63 -12.89
N ASN A 132 9.53 -16.70 -13.28
CA ASN A 132 8.93 -18.02 -13.45
C ASN A 132 9.00 -18.73 -12.10
N VAL A 133 7.83 -18.94 -11.47
CA VAL A 133 7.68 -19.78 -10.26
C VAL A 133 7.90 -21.23 -10.62
#